data_AF-A0A1E5UPD3-F1
#
_entry.id   AF-A0A1E5UPD3-F1
#
_cell.length_a   1.000
_cell.length_b   1.000
_cell.length_c   1.000
_cell.angle_alpha   90.00
_cell.angle_beta   90.00
_cell.angle_gamma   90.00
#
_symmetry.space_group_name_H-M   'P 1'
#
loop_
_entity.id
_entity.type
_entity.pdbx_description
1 polymer ?
#
loop_
_entity_poly.entity_id
_entity_poly.type
_entity_poly.pdbx_seq_one_letter_code
_entity_poly.pdbx_strand_id
1 'polypeptide(L)'
;MELPPAASFVAVVLPTVLFLTAILRLWKPKCRYNLPPGPRPWPVIGNLNLIGTLPHRSVHELSKRMATGRYILDNYSDVLWAPYGAYWRQARKLWKTEILSARRLRSHEHVRYEEVRVMLRDLYDEHGPSSTWRTVVLMDHLLMVNLNVISRMVLGKEYVGHGGKGSATTTPEEFKWMMDELFFLSGAFNIGDMIPWLSWLDPHAHQED
;
A
#
# COMPACT_ATOMS: atom_id res chain seq x y z
N MET A 1 56.37 23.57 -25.48
CA MET A 1 56.78 22.37 -24.74
C MET A 1 55.55 21.49 -24.61
N GLU A 2 55.35 20.61 -25.59
CA GLU A 2 54.24 19.66 -25.56
C GLU A 2 54.52 18.64 -24.45
N LEU A 3 53.70 18.63 -23.41
CA LEU A 3 53.81 17.63 -22.34
C LEU A 3 53.57 16.24 -22.94
N PRO A 4 54.35 15.20 -22.53
CA PRO A 4 54.19 13.86 -23.07
C PRO A 4 52.75 13.38 -22.85
N PRO A 5 52.13 12.71 -23.83
CA PRO A 5 50.71 12.35 -23.76
C PRO A 5 50.36 11.53 -22.51
N ALA A 6 51.30 10.74 -21.98
CA ALA A 6 51.11 10.01 -20.72
C ALA A 6 50.89 10.94 -19.50
N ALA A 7 51.50 12.13 -19.47
CA ALA A 7 51.37 13.07 -18.36
C ALA A 7 50.00 13.75 -18.31
N SER A 8 49.37 14.00 -19.47
CA SER A 8 48.01 14.57 -19.53
C SER A 8 46.95 13.55 -19.12
N PHE A 9 47.12 12.27 -19.47
CA PHE A 9 46.23 11.20 -18.99
C PHE A 9 46.26 11.07 -17.46
N VAL A 10 47.45 11.09 -16.85
CA VAL A 10 47.59 11.00 -15.39
C VAL A 10 46.96 12.21 -14.68
N ALA A 11 47.11 13.41 -15.26
CA ALA A 11 46.57 14.65 -14.71
C ALA A 11 45.03 14.71 -14.70
N VAL A 12 44.34 13.95 -15.56
CA VAL A 12 42.86 13.90 -15.58
C VAL A 12 42.33 12.70 -14.79
N VAL A 13 42.99 11.54 -14.88
CA VAL A 13 42.53 10.31 -14.24
C VAL A 13 42.68 10.35 -12.71
N LEU A 14 43.79 10.90 -12.19
CA LEU A 14 43.97 11.02 -10.74
C LEU A 14 42.90 11.86 -10.04
N PRO A 15 42.60 13.10 -10.48
CA PRO A 15 41.57 13.91 -9.84
C PRO A 15 40.17 13.34 -10.06
N THR A 16 39.86 12.71 -11.19
CA THR A 16 38.55 12.06 -11.38
C THR A 16 38.37 10.84 -10.48
N VAL A 17 39.40 10.01 -10.29
CA VAL A 17 39.37 8.89 -9.34
C VAL A 17 39.32 9.40 -7.89
N LEU A 18 40.05 10.46 -7.54
CA LEU A 18 39.97 11.09 -6.22
C LEU A 18 38.60 11.72 -5.97
N PHE A 19 38.00 12.34 -6.98
CA PHE A 19 36.67 12.93 -6.90
C PHE A 19 35.58 11.85 -6.77
N LEU A 20 35.66 10.78 -7.56
CA LEU A 20 34.76 9.63 -7.44
C LEU A 20 34.92 8.93 -6.08
N THR A 21 36.15 8.73 -5.60
CA THR A 21 36.37 8.13 -4.28
C THR A 21 35.97 9.05 -3.13
N ALA A 22 36.10 10.37 -3.28
CA ALA A 22 35.60 11.35 -2.33
C ALA A 22 34.07 11.35 -2.31
N ILE A 23 33.41 11.37 -3.47
CA ILE A 23 31.94 11.25 -3.60
C ILE A 23 31.47 9.94 -2.97
N LEU A 24 32.11 8.81 -3.27
CA LEU A 24 31.77 7.51 -2.67
C LEU A 24 32.01 7.47 -1.14
N ARG A 25 32.98 8.24 -0.62
CA ARG A 25 33.21 8.39 0.82
C ARG A 25 32.20 9.34 1.48
N LEU A 26 31.79 10.40 0.77
CA LEU A 26 30.77 11.37 1.18
C LEU A 26 29.36 10.77 1.11
N TRP A 27 29.13 9.85 0.19
CA TRP A 27 27.90 9.07 0.03
C TRP A 27 27.85 7.81 0.90
N LYS A 28 28.81 7.61 1.82
CA LYS A 28 28.64 6.58 2.85
C LYS A 28 27.46 7.00 3.73
N PRO A 29 26.31 6.33 3.64
CA PRO A 29 25.15 6.75 4.40
C PRO A 29 25.44 6.53 5.87
N LYS A 30 25.29 7.58 6.69
CA LYS A 30 25.24 7.44 8.14
C LYS A 30 23.86 6.93 8.56
N CYS A 31 23.44 5.76 8.08
CA CYS A 31 22.24 5.11 8.59
C CYS A 31 22.61 4.29 9.84
N ARG A 32 22.64 4.97 10.99
CA ARG A 32 22.72 4.31 12.30
C ARG A 32 21.31 4.02 12.80
N TYR A 33 20.72 2.93 12.32
CA TYR A 33 19.61 2.31 13.03
C TYR A 33 20.21 1.33 14.06
N ASN A 34 19.78 1.42 15.32
CA ASN A 34 20.13 0.46 16.38
C ASN A 34 19.39 -0.87 16.13
N LEU A 35 19.74 -1.52 15.02
CA LEU A 35 19.18 -2.81 14.65
C LEU A 35 19.85 -3.90 15.50
N PRO A 36 19.09 -4.90 15.96
CA PRO A 36 19.67 -6.07 16.59
C PRO A 36 20.70 -6.70 15.62
N PRO A 37 21.79 -7.29 16.14
CA PRO A 37 22.84 -7.85 15.32
C PRO A 37 22.26 -8.90 14.35
N GLY A 38 22.43 -8.68 13.06
CA GLY A 38 21.89 -9.53 12.00
C GLY A 38 22.82 -9.63 10.79
N PRO A 39 22.60 -10.63 9.91
CA PRO A 39 23.44 -10.85 8.73
C PRO A 39 23.42 -9.63 7.81
N ARG A 40 24.59 -9.29 7.26
CA ARG A 40 24.75 -8.12 6.38
C ARG A 40 23.99 -8.38 5.07
N PRO A 41 23.07 -7.48 4.67
CA PRO A 41 22.34 -7.63 3.41
C PRO A 41 23.28 -7.58 2.21
N TRP A 42 23.00 -8.40 1.20
CA TRP A 42 23.66 -8.31 -0.10
C TRP A 42 23.26 -7.01 -0.81
N PRO A 43 24.15 -6.40 -1.61
CA PRO A 43 23.77 -5.27 -2.44
C PRO A 43 22.61 -5.65 -3.38
N VAL A 44 21.60 -4.77 -3.46
CA VAL A 44 20.38 -4.89 -4.29
C VAL A 44 19.39 -5.99 -3.86
N ILE A 45 19.85 -7.19 -3.53
CA ILE A 45 19.01 -8.35 -3.15
C ILE A 45 18.68 -8.35 -1.65
N GLY A 46 19.44 -7.63 -0.84
CA GLY A 46 19.24 -7.58 0.59
C GLY A 46 19.45 -8.95 1.25
N ASN A 47 18.52 -9.34 2.13
CA ASN A 47 18.48 -10.67 2.74
C ASN A 47 17.43 -11.58 2.07
N LEU A 48 17.00 -11.29 0.82
CA LEU A 48 16.01 -12.11 0.12
C LEU A 48 16.52 -13.54 -0.17
N ASN A 49 17.83 -13.70 -0.29
CA ASN A 49 18.48 -15.02 -0.34
C ASN A 49 18.34 -15.82 0.96
N LEU A 50 17.95 -15.18 2.07
CA LEU A 50 17.62 -15.80 3.36
C LEU A 50 16.12 -16.04 3.54
N ILE A 51 15.31 -15.93 2.47
CA ILE A 51 13.95 -16.47 2.47
C ILE A 51 14.10 -17.99 2.62
N GLY A 52 14.07 -18.43 3.88
CA GLY A 52 14.17 -19.85 4.23
C GLY A 52 12.98 -20.63 3.69
N THR A 53 12.96 -21.91 4.01
CA THR A 53 11.92 -22.87 3.58
C THR A 53 10.48 -22.46 3.93
N LEU A 54 10.32 -21.49 4.84
CA LEU A 54 9.04 -20.92 5.27
C LEU A 54 8.94 -19.43 4.85
N PRO A 55 8.57 -19.14 3.60
CA PRO A 55 8.57 -17.79 3.05
C PRO A 55 7.64 -16.83 3.82
N HIS A 56 6.52 -17.34 4.37
CA HIS A 56 5.57 -16.53 5.12
C HIS A 56 6.18 -15.84 6.36
N ARG A 57 7.19 -16.44 7.01
CA ARG A 57 7.84 -15.85 8.20
C ARG A 57 8.84 -14.75 7.82
N SER A 58 9.56 -14.96 6.73
CA SER A 58 10.51 -14.00 6.17
C SER A 58 9.78 -12.77 5.62
N VAL A 59 8.67 -13.00 4.91
CA VAL A 59 7.78 -11.95 4.42
C VAL A 59 7.11 -11.20 5.59
N HIS A 60 6.75 -11.89 6.68
CA HIS A 60 6.21 -11.25 7.88
C HIS A 60 7.23 -10.33 8.58
N GLU A 61 8.52 -10.68 8.59
CA GLU A 61 9.55 -9.79 9.13
C GLU A 61 9.84 -8.60 8.21
N LEU A 62 9.72 -8.79 6.89
CA LEU A 62 9.79 -7.70 5.92
C LEU A 62 8.60 -6.74 6.08
N SER A 63 7.39 -7.28 6.27
CA SER A 63 6.18 -6.46 6.38
C SER A 63 6.26 -5.49 7.56
N LYS A 64 6.92 -5.85 8.68
CA LYS A 64 7.15 -4.97 9.85
C LYS A 64 8.09 -3.79 9.57
N ARG A 65 8.86 -3.85 8.49
CA ARG A 65 9.85 -2.82 8.15
C ARG A 65 9.30 -1.79 7.18
N MET A 66 8.24 -2.11 6.44
CA MET A 66 7.66 -1.24 5.43
C MET A 66 7.11 0.06 6.05
N ALA A 67 7.43 1.20 5.46
CA ALA A 67 6.93 2.51 5.89
C ALA A 67 5.39 2.58 5.76
N THR A 68 4.82 1.96 4.72
CA THR A 68 3.38 1.84 4.49
C THR A 68 2.62 1.34 5.72
N GLY A 69 3.14 0.31 6.41
CA GLY A 69 2.53 -0.24 7.63
C GLY A 69 2.58 0.70 8.85
N ARG A 70 3.53 1.65 8.87
CA ARG A 70 3.63 2.65 9.93
C ARG A 70 2.66 3.81 9.72
N TYR A 71 2.61 4.36 8.51
CA TYR A 71 1.87 5.60 8.23
C TYR A 71 0.41 5.38 7.83
N ILE A 72 0.11 4.35 7.04
CA ILE A 72 -1.26 4.09 6.54
C ILE A 72 -2.09 3.33 7.59
N LEU A 73 -1.43 2.51 8.40
CA LEU A 73 -2.09 1.48 9.22
C LEU A 73 -1.87 1.71 10.72
N ASP A 74 -1.68 2.97 11.09
CA ASP A 74 -1.51 3.45 12.46
C ASP A 74 -0.53 2.59 13.25
N ASN A 75 0.72 2.53 12.75
CA ASN A 75 1.81 1.77 13.36
C ASN A 75 1.52 0.27 13.52
N TYR A 76 1.00 -0.38 12.48
CA TYR A 76 0.62 -1.80 12.49
C TYR A 76 -0.45 -2.15 13.54
N SER A 77 -1.31 -1.19 13.90
CA SER A 77 -2.41 -1.45 14.83
C SER A 77 -3.65 -2.00 14.12
N ASP A 78 -3.72 -1.93 12.79
CA ASP A 78 -4.79 -2.56 12.02
C ASP A 78 -4.61 -4.09 11.92
N VAL A 79 -5.71 -4.84 11.96
CA VAL A 79 -5.74 -6.32 11.91
C VAL A 79 -5.11 -6.87 10.63
N LEU A 80 -5.17 -6.11 9.53
CA LEU A 80 -4.60 -6.49 8.24
C LEU A 80 -3.07 -6.61 8.27
N TRP A 81 -2.40 -5.80 9.09
CA TRP A 81 -0.93 -5.71 9.08
C TRP A 81 -0.28 -5.87 10.47
N ALA A 82 -1.08 -5.99 11.52
CA ALA A 82 -0.58 -6.17 12.87
C ALA A 82 0.29 -7.42 13.02
N PRO A 83 1.41 -7.33 13.76
CA PRO A 83 2.25 -8.49 14.04
C PRO A 83 1.45 -9.57 14.77
N TYR A 84 1.73 -10.84 14.46
CA TYR A 84 1.07 -11.94 15.12
C TYR A 84 1.32 -11.89 16.63
N GLY A 85 0.27 -11.77 17.43
CA GLY A 85 0.37 -11.58 18.88
C GLY A 85 -0.96 -11.70 19.61
N ALA A 86 -0.98 -11.38 20.91
CA ALA A 86 -2.20 -11.40 21.71
C ALA A 86 -3.29 -10.47 21.13
N TYR A 87 -2.90 -9.24 20.76
CA TYR A 87 -3.77 -8.26 20.11
C TYR A 87 -4.40 -8.80 18.83
N TRP A 88 -3.59 -9.20 17.86
CA TRP A 88 -4.10 -9.70 16.57
C TRP A 88 -5.00 -10.94 16.73
N ARG A 89 -4.66 -11.86 17.65
CA ARG A 89 -5.52 -13.03 17.95
C ARG A 89 -6.87 -12.61 18.51
N GLN A 90 -6.89 -11.62 19.41
CA GLN A 90 -8.12 -11.10 19.99
C GLN A 90 -8.96 -10.36 18.95
N ALA A 91 -8.34 -9.50 18.15
CA ALA A 91 -9.02 -8.77 17.07
C ALA A 91 -9.60 -9.71 16.02
N ARG A 92 -8.84 -10.73 15.57
CA ARG A 92 -9.36 -11.77 14.66
C ARG A 92 -10.50 -12.57 15.26
N LYS A 93 -10.44 -12.88 16.56
CA LYS A 93 -11.54 -13.56 17.26
C LYS A 93 -12.80 -12.70 17.21
N LEU A 94 -12.70 -11.42 17.59
CA LEU A 94 -13.79 -10.46 17.55
C LEU A 94 -14.39 -10.31 16.15
N TRP A 95 -13.54 -10.16 15.13
CA TRP A 95 -13.98 -10.05 13.73
C TRP A 95 -14.78 -11.27 13.30
N LYS A 96 -14.31 -12.48 13.62
CA LYS A 96 -15.00 -13.72 13.24
C LYS A 96 -16.28 -13.96 14.03
N THR A 97 -16.33 -13.58 15.32
CA THR A 97 -17.48 -13.89 16.19
C THR A 97 -18.56 -12.82 16.18
N GLU A 98 -18.20 -11.54 16.03
CA GLU A 98 -19.14 -10.43 16.13
C GLU A 98 -19.45 -9.82 14.76
N ILE A 99 -18.42 -9.47 13.98
CA ILE A 99 -18.57 -8.68 12.75
C ILE A 99 -18.96 -9.58 11.57
N LEU A 100 -18.23 -10.68 11.36
CA LEU A 100 -18.36 -11.59 10.22
C LEU A 100 -19.02 -12.92 10.59
N SER A 101 -19.77 -12.96 11.70
CA SER A 101 -20.47 -14.17 12.09
C SER A 101 -21.63 -14.48 11.14
N ALA A 102 -21.94 -15.76 10.98
CA ALA A 102 -23.08 -16.18 10.17
C ALA A 102 -24.41 -15.59 10.66
N ARG A 103 -24.53 -15.26 11.96
CA ARG A 103 -25.70 -14.56 12.51
C ARG A 103 -25.76 -13.12 12.00
N ARG A 104 -24.64 -12.39 12.07
CA ARG A 104 -24.56 -10.99 11.59
C ARG A 104 -24.73 -10.89 10.09
N LEU A 105 -24.15 -11.82 9.33
CA LEU A 105 -24.31 -11.87 7.88
C LEU A 105 -25.77 -12.13 7.48
N ARG A 106 -26.48 -13.01 8.21
CA ARG A 106 -27.91 -13.25 7.98
C ARG A 106 -28.77 -12.06 8.36
N SER A 107 -28.49 -11.37 9.47
CA SER A 107 -29.27 -10.17 9.84
C SER A 107 -29.15 -9.03 8.81
N HIS A 108 -28.06 -8.98 8.05
CA HIS A 108 -27.86 -8.02 6.96
C HIS A 108 -28.14 -8.60 5.56
N GLU A 109 -28.90 -9.68 5.46
CA GLU A 109 -29.31 -10.22 4.16
C GLU A 109 -30.09 -9.20 3.32
N HIS A 110 -30.99 -8.45 3.96
CA HIS A 110 -31.78 -7.41 3.28
C HIS A 110 -30.87 -6.34 2.65
N VAL A 111 -29.80 -5.94 3.33
CA VAL A 111 -28.85 -4.92 2.84
C VAL A 111 -28.22 -5.40 1.53
N ARG A 112 -27.74 -6.65 1.48
CA ARG A 112 -27.16 -7.21 0.25
C ARG A 112 -28.17 -7.26 -0.89
N TYR A 113 -29.40 -7.66 -0.59
CA TYR A 113 -30.46 -7.72 -1.58
C TYR A 113 -30.81 -6.33 -2.13
N GLU A 114 -30.90 -5.33 -1.26
CA GLU A 114 -31.14 -3.94 -1.66
C GLU A 114 -30.03 -3.38 -2.55
N GLU A 115 -28.76 -3.52 -2.15
CA GLU A 115 -27.62 -2.99 -2.93
C GLU A 115 -27.52 -3.65 -4.31
N VAL A 116 -27.72 -4.97 -4.38
CA VAL A 116 -27.73 -5.68 -5.68
C VAL A 116 -28.90 -5.20 -6.55
N ARG A 117 -30.07 -4.93 -5.96
CA ARG A 117 -31.21 -4.38 -6.70
C ARG A 117 -31.02 -2.94 -7.15
N VAL A 118 -30.28 -2.13 -6.41
CA VAL A 118 -29.90 -0.77 -6.85
C VAL A 118 -28.98 -0.90 -8.07
N MET A 119 -27.93 -1.70 -7.98
CA MET A 119 -27.01 -1.94 -9.10
C MET A 119 -27.71 -2.41 -10.37
N LEU A 120 -28.63 -3.38 -10.27
CA LEU A 120 -29.37 -3.88 -11.42
C LEU A 120 -30.29 -2.82 -12.04
N ARG A 121 -30.83 -1.90 -11.24
CA ARG A 121 -31.61 -0.76 -11.75
C ARG A 121 -30.72 0.24 -12.46
N ASP A 122 -29.58 0.59 -11.88
CA ASP A 122 -28.62 1.51 -12.50
C ASP A 122 -28.14 0.96 -13.86
N LEU A 123 -27.83 -0.34 -13.93
CA LEU A 123 -27.47 -1.03 -15.18
C LEU A 123 -28.60 -1.02 -16.22
N TYR A 124 -29.86 -1.14 -15.77
CA TYR A 124 -31.02 -1.09 -16.65
C TYR A 124 -31.27 0.34 -17.18
N ASP A 125 -31.15 1.34 -16.31
CA ASP A 125 -31.35 2.74 -16.67
C ASP A 125 -30.26 3.25 -17.63
N GLU A 126 -29.02 2.74 -17.51
CA GLU A 126 -27.93 3.03 -18.44
C GLU A 126 -28.17 2.52 -19.87
N HIS A 127 -28.97 1.45 -20.02
CA HIS A 127 -29.37 0.91 -21.32
C HIS A 127 -30.29 1.88 -22.07
N GLY A 128 -31.13 2.64 -21.35
CA GLY A 128 -32.09 3.58 -21.91
C GLY A 128 -33.14 2.94 -22.85
N PRO A 129 -34.10 3.71 -23.38
CA PRO A 129 -35.10 3.21 -24.34
C PRO A 129 -34.55 3.01 -25.77
N SER A 130 -33.24 3.21 -25.98
CA SER A 130 -32.63 3.11 -27.30
C SER A 130 -32.22 1.66 -27.55
N SER A 131 -32.61 1.11 -28.70
CA SER A 131 -32.36 -0.27 -29.12
C SER A 131 -30.90 -0.60 -29.47
N THR A 132 -29.94 0.12 -28.86
CA THR A 132 -28.51 -0.02 -29.12
C THR A 132 -27.83 -0.66 -27.92
N TRP A 133 -27.14 -1.77 -28.15
CA TRP A 133 -26.30 -2.41 -27.14
C TRP A 133 -25.20 -1.45 -26.68
N ARG A 134 -25.10 -1.22 -25.36
CA ARG A 134 -24.09 -0.34 -24.75
C ARG A 134 -23.13 -1.17 -23.92
N THR A 135 -21.83 -0.90 -24.06
CA THR A 135 -20.80 -1.51 -23.20
C THR A 135 -20.78 -0.82 -21.85
N VAL A 136 -20.96 -1.59 -20.78
CA VAL A 136 -20.93 -1.11 -19.40
C VAL A 136 -19.73 -1.70 -18.68
N VAL A 137 -19.04 -0.88 -17.88
CA VAL A 137 -17.90 -1.32 -17.07
C VAL A 137 -18.41 -1.93 -15.77
N LEU A 138 -18.64 -3.24 -15.78
CA LEU A 138 -19.19 -3.97 -14.63
C LEU A 138 -18.35 -3.83 -13.34
N MET A 139 -17.03 -3.61 -13.48
CA MET A 139 -16.12 -3.53 -12.33
C MET A 139 -16.53 -2.40 -11.36
N ASP A 140 -16.87 -1.23 -11.90
CA ASP A 140 -17.26 -0.06 -11.09
C ASP A 140 -18.51 -0.33 -10.27
N HIS A 141 -19.52 -0.94 -10.90
CA HIS A 141 -20.77 -1.31 -10.23
C HIS A 141 -20.54 -2.36 -9.13
N LEU A 142 -19.70 -3.37 -9.38
CA LEU A 142 -19.38 -4.40 -8.39
C LEU A 142 -18.59 -3.84 -7.20
N LEU A 143 -17.65 -2.94 -7.45
CA LEU A 143 -16.89 -2.25 -6.41
C LEU A 143 -17.82 -1.42 -5.53
N MET A 144 -18.74 -0.68 -6.15
CA MET A 144 -19.73 0.15 -5.45
C MET A 144 -20.67 -0.68 -4.57
N VAL A 145 -21.24 -1.76 -5.10
CA VAL A 145 -22.11 -2.66 -4.32
C VAL A 145 -21.36 -3.27 -3.15
N ASN A 146 -20.15 -3.76 -3.35
CA ASN A 146 -19.37 -4.34 -2.25
C ASN A 146 -19.10 -3.31 -1.15
N LEU A 147 -18.75 -2.09 -1.51
CA LEU A 147 -18.52 -1.02 -0.56
C LEU A 147 -19.80 -0.63 0.20
N ASN A 148 -20.92 -0.46 -0.51
CA ASN A 148 -22.18 -0.10 0.12
C ASN A 148 -22.69 -1.20 1.05
N VAL A 149 -22.50 -2.47 0.68
CA VAL A 149 -22.78 -3.61 1.55
C VAL A 149 -21.91 -3.56 2.80
N ILE A 150 -20.58 -3.42 2.66
CA ILE A 150 -19.66 -3.41 3.79
C ILE A 150 -19.95 -2.22 4.71
N SER A 151 -20.11 -1.02 4.15
CA SER A 151 -20.39 0.19 4.93
C SER A 151 -21.72 0.13 5.67
N ARG A 152 -22.80 -0.32 5.02
CA ARG A 152 -24.09 -0.49 5.70
C ARG A 152 -24.06 -1.61 6.75
N MET A 153 -23.25 -2.64 6.55
CA MET A 153 -23.06 -3.70 7.54
C MET A 153 -22.24 -3.27 8.76
N VAL A 154 -21.18 -2.49 8.55
CA VAL A 154 -20.22 -2.09 9.60
C VAL A 154 -20.61 -0.78 10.26
N LEU A 155 -20.93 0.25 9.47
CA LEU A 155 -21.25 1.60 9.93
C LEU A 155 -22.75 1.83 10.13
N GLY A 156 -23.60 0.94 9.61
CA GLY A 156 -25.06 1.07 9.69
C GLY A 156 -25.66 2.11 8.74
N LYS A 157 -24.83 2.74 7.89
CA LYS A 157 -25.23 3.77 6.92
C LYS A 157 -24.48 3.61 5.61
N GLU A 158 -25.04 4.17 4.55
CA GLU A 158 -24.39 4.28 3.25
C GLU A 158 -23.16 5.21 3.36
N TYR A 159 -22.00 4.73 2.92
CA TYR A 159 -20.77 5.52 2.96
C TYR A 159 -20.61 6.39 1.71
N VAL A 160 -20.94 5.84 0.55
CA VAL A 160 -20.85 6.49 -0.75
C VAL A 160 -22.24 6.62 -1.36
N GLY A 161 -22.68 7.85 -1.62
CA GLY A 161 -24.01 8.10 -2.18
C GLY A 161 -24.02 9.23 -3.20
N HIS A 162 -24.95 9.14 -4.15
CA HIS A 162 -25.15 10.14 -5.20
C HIS A 162 -25.98 11.32 -4.68
N GLY A 163 -25.38 12.17 -3.83
CA GLY A 163 -25.82 13.56 -3.57
C GLY A 163 -27.27 13.82 -3.15
N GLY A 164 -28.07 12.80 -2.84
CA GLY A 164 -29.48 12.91 -2.44
C GLY A 164 -29.62 13.06 -0.93
N LYS A 165 -30.45 14.02 -0.50
CA LYS A 165 -30.74 14.38 0.91
C LYS A 165 -30.77 13.19 1.87
N GLY A 166 -29.67 12.99 2.60
CA GLY A 166 -29.62 12.26 3.86
C GLY A 166 -28.66 11.07 3.90
N SER A 167 -27.57 11.22 4.64
CA SER A 167 -26.71 10.16 5.22
C SER A 167 -25.53 9.57 4.42
N ALA A 168 -25.21 10.01 3.20
CA ALA A 168 -23.94 9.63 2.57
C ALA A 168 -22.77 10.42 3.19
N THR A 169 -21.63 9.76 3.43
CA THR A 169 -20.46 10.39 4.10
C THR A 169 -19.43 10.92 3.08
N THR A 170 -19.37 10.34 1.89
CA THR A 170 -18.39 10.65 0.84
C THR A 170 -19.02 10.49 -0.55
N THR A 171 -18.48 11.16 -1.56
CA THR A 171 -18.91 10.98 -2.96
C THR A 171 -18.23 9.76 -3.62
N PRO A 172 -18.82 9.18 -4.69
CA PRO A 172 -18.20 8.11 -5.46
C PRO A 172 -16.79 8.43 -5.97
N GLU A 173 -16.61 9.66 -6.44
CA GLU A 173 -15.35 10.19 -6.99
C GLU A 173 -14.26 10.26 -5.90
N GLU A 174 -14.58 10.87 -4.77
CA GLU A 174 -13.66 10.99 -3.63
C GLU A 174 -13.27 9.62 -3.07
N PHE A 175 -14.22 8.68 -3.00
CA PHE A 175 -13.93 7.34 -2.55
C PHE A 175 -13.00 6.58 -3.52
N LYS A 176 -13.27 6.67 -4.84
CA LYS A 176 -12.40 6.08 -5.85
C LYS A 176 -10.98 6.64 -5.74
N TRP A 177 -10.86 7.96 -5.62
CA TRP A 177 -9.58 8.61 -5.40
C TRP A 177 -8.87 8.11 -4.13
N MET A 178 -9.58 8.01 -3.00
CA MET A 178 -9.02 7.49 -1.75
C MET A 178 -8.55 6.03 -1.88
N MET A 179 -9.32 5.18 -2.58
CA MET A 179 -8.94 3.79 -2.81
C MET A 179 -7.74 3.67 -3.74
N ASP A 180 -7.70 4.43 -4.82
CA ASP A 180 -6.58 4.45 -5.75
C ASP A 180 -5.31 4.94 -5.05
N GLU A 181 -5.42 5.99 -4.23
CA GLU A 181 -4.31 6.51 -3.43
C GLU A 181 -3.86 5.46 -2.40
N LEU A 182 -4.79 4.79 -1.71
CA LEU A 182 -4.47 3.72 -0.75
C LEU A 182 -3.73 2.57 -1.43
N PHE A 183 -4.20 2.11 -2.60
CA PHE A 183 -3.54 1.04 -3.35
C PHE A 183 -2.19 1.48 -3.92
N PHE A 184 -2.10 2.72 -4.40
CA PHE A 184 -0.86 3.29 -4.87
C PHE A 184 0.17 3.34 -3.75
N LEU A 185 -0.16 3.93 -2.59
CA LEU A 185 0.74 3.99 -1.43
C LEU A 185 1.04 2.62 -0.82
N SER A 186 0.11 1.67 -0.92
CA SER A 186 0.31 0.29 -0.44
C SER A 186 1.16 -0.56 -1.37
N GLY A 187 1.08 -0.31 -2.69
CA GLY A 187 1.83 -1.00 -3.72
C GLY A 187 3.11 -0.29 -4.15
N ALA A 188 3.27 0.97 -3.76
CA ALA A 188 4.45 1.78 -4.08
C ALA A 188 5.70 1.13 -3.49
N PHE A 189 6.67 0.95 -4.38
CA PHE A 189 7.93 0.32 -4.05
C PHE A 189 8.80 1.35 -3.32
N ASN A 190 8.71 1.41 -1.99
CA ASN A 190 9.60 2.26 -1.20
C ASN A 190 11.02 1.70 -1.27
N ILE A 191 11.88 2.36 -2.04
CA ILE A 191 13.28 1.94 -2.24
C ILE A 191 14.03 1.94 -0.89
N GLY A 192 13.68 2.85 0.02
CA GLY A 192 14.22 2.88 1.38
C GLY A 192 13.87 1.66 2.23
N ASP A 193 12.72 1.04 1.99
CA ASP A 193 12.27 -0.16 2.72
C ASP A 193 13.03 -1.43 2.25
N MET A 194 13.46 -1.47 0.98
CA MET A 194 14.22 -2.61 0.43
C MET A 194 15.73 -2.43 0.46
N ILE A 195 16.20 -1.19 0.30
CA ILE A 195 17.60 -0.83 0.23
C ILE A 195 17.84 0.32 1.22
N PRO A 196 18.16 0.02 2.49
CA PRO A 196 18.23 1.03 3.57
C PRO A 196 19.22 2.17 3.33
N TRP A 197 20.24 1.99 2.49
CA TRP A 197 21.20 3.04 2.13
C TRP A 197 20.76 3.94 0.97
N LEU A 198 19.67 3.59 0.29
CA LEU A 198 18.97 4.41 -0.69
C LEU A 198 17.71 5.06 -0.09
N SER A 199 17.57 5.07 1.24
CA SER A 199 16.46 5.76 1.92
C SER A 199 16.39 7.25 1.61
N TRP A 200 17.52 7.88 1.24
CA TRP A 200 17.57 9.27 0.81
C TRP A 200 16.91 9.52 -0.57
N LEU A 201 16.76 8.47 -1.38
CA LEU A 201 16.12 8.50 -2.70
C LEU A 201 14.60 8.31 -2.59
N ASP A 202 14.08 8.07 -1.38
CA ASP A 202 12.66 7.91 -1.15
C ASP A 202 11.98 9.28 -1.25
N PRO A 203 11.18 9.56 -2.29
CA PRO A 203 10.60 10.88 -2.51
C PRO A 203 9.61 11.28 -1.40
N HIS A 204 9.12 10.32 -0.61
CA HIS A 204 8.14 10.56 0.45
C HIS A 204 8.75 10.68 1.86
N ALA A 205 10.06 10.42 2.02
CA ALA A 205 10.71 10.44 3.34
C ALA A 205 11.15 11.84 3.82
N HIS A 206 11.17 12.86 2.95
CA HIS A 206 11.73 14.18 3.23
C HIS A 206 10.71 15.29 3.53
N GLN A 207 9.42 14.97 3.67
CA GLN A 207 8.39 16.00 3.86
C GLN A 207 8.07 16.29 5.35
N GLU A 208 8.66 15.58 6.31
CA GLU A 208 8.35 15.71 7.74
C GLU A 208 9.60 15.88 8.61
N ASP A 209 10.41 16.90 8.33
CA ASP A 209 11.26 17.57 9.33
C ASP A 209 10.74 18.99 9.59
#